data_AF-A0A2V7X7I9-F1
#
_entry.id   AF-A0A2V7X7I9-F1
#
_cell.length_a   1.000
_cell.length_b   1.000
_cell.length_c   1.000
_cell.angle_alpha   90.00
_cell.angle_beta   90.00
_cell.angle_gamma   90.00
#
_symmetry.space_group_name_H-M   'P 1'
#
loop_
_entity.id
_entity.type
_entity.pdbx_description
1 polymer ?
#
loop_
_entity_poly.entity_id
_entity_poly.type
_entity_poly.pdbx_seq_one_letter_code
_entity_poly.pdbx_strand_id
1 'polypeptide(L)' 'HPEHEQVLIVSPCSGHGFKFSPVIGEIVADLVTRGASRFDLTPFSLERFR' A
#
# COMPACT_ATOMS: atom_id res chain seq x y z
N HIS A 1 -8.17 5.27 1.70
CA HIS A 1 -9.33 4.63 2.34
C HIS A 1 -10.51 4.88 1.41
N PRO A 2 -11.47 3.95 1.24
CA PRO A 2 -12.51 4.10 0.21
C PRO A 2 -13.31 5.41 0.29
N GLU A 3 -13.53 5.91 1.50
CA GLU A 3 -14.28 7.17 1.75
C GLU A 3 -13.37 8.36 2.11
N HIS A 4 -12.06 8.14 2.25
CA HIS A 4 -11.11 9.16 2.71
C HIS A 4 -9.81 9.07 1.91
N GLU A 5 -9.64 9.97 0.94
CA GLU A 5 -8.48 10.00 0.05
C GLU A 5 -7.17 10.27 0.79
N GLN A 6 -7.20 11.11 1.83
CA GLN A 6 -6.02 11.45 2.64
C GLN A 6 -5.51 10.33 3.56
N VAL A 7 -6.21 9.18 3.64
CA VAL A 7 -5.86 8.07 4.53
C VAL A 7 -5.33 6.89 3.72
N LEU A 8 -4.07 6.52 3.89
CA LEU A 8 -3.50 5.32 3.28
C LEU A 8 -3.57 4.13 4.25
N ILE A 9 -4.07 2.98 3.75
CA ILE A 9 -4.14 1.73 4.54
C ILE A 9 -3.01 0.81 4.10
N VAL A 10 -2.18 0.39 5.06
CA VAL A 10 -1.03 -0.49 4.83
C VAL A 10 -1.07 -1.62 5.85
N SER A 11 -1.35 -2.85 5.41
CA SER A 11 -1.56 -4.00 6.31
C SER A 11 -0.83 -5.27 5.83
N PRO A 12 0.52 -5.30 5.86
CA PRO A 12 1.32 -6.48 5.51
C PRO A 12 1.38 -7.51 6.67
N CYS A 13 0.23 -7.83 7.26
CA CYS A 13 0.13 -8.49 8.58
C CYS A 13 0.06 -10.03 8.55
N SER A 14 0.20 -10.67 7.39
CA SER A 14 0.07 -12.13 7.25
C SER A 14 1.33 -12.93 7.63
N GLY A 15 2.10 -12.46 8.61
CA GLY A 15 3.31 -13.14 9.11
C GLY A 15 4.57 -13.05 8.24
N HIS A 16 4.46 -12.43 7.05
CA HIS A 16 5.55 -12.39 6.06
C HIS A 16 5.91 -10.98 5.60
N GLY A 17 5.33 -9.94 6.20
CA GLY A 17 5.51 -8.54 5.79
C GLY A 17 6.89 -7.97 6.10
N PHE A 18 7.57 -8.45 7.15
CA PHE A 18 8.79 -7.82 7.67
C PHE A 18 9.93 -7.75 6.64
N LYS A 19 10.15 -8.82 5.86
CA LYS A 19 11.19 -8.85 4.81
C LYS A 19 10.96 -7.85 3.68
N PHE A 20 9.72 -7.37 3.53
CA PHE A 20 9.34 -6.36 2.57
C PHE A 20 9.25 -4.96 3.18
N SER A 21 9.54 -4.79 4.48
CA SER A 21 9.41 -3.49 5.16
C SER A 21 10.16 -2.35 4.46
N PRO A 22 11.37 -2.52 3.87
CA PRO A 22 12.03 -1.41 3.17
C PRO A 22 11.27 -0.97 1.91
N VAL A 23 10.83 -1.92 1.07
CA VAL A 23 10.10 -1.61 -0.17
C VAL A 23 8.68 -1.14 0.12
N ILE A 24 8.04 -1.62 1.19
CA ILE A 24 6.75 -1.11 1.65
C ILE A 24 6.90 0.36 2.08
N GLY A 25 7.98 0.71 2.80
CA GLY A 25 8.27 2.10 3.14
C GLY A 25 8.45 3.00 1.92
N GLU A 26 9.18 2.51 0.91
CA GLU A 26 9.35 3.19 -0.38
C GLU A 26 8.00 3.42 -1.08
N ILE A 27 7.16 2.38 -1.18
CA ILE A 27 5.81 2.47 -1.77
C ILE A 27 4.97 3.50 -1.03
N VAL A 28 4.98 3.48 0.31
CA VAL A 28 4.22 4.44 1.12
C VAL A 28 4.70 5.86 0.87
N ALA A 29 6.02 6.08 0.86
CA ALA A 29 6.60 7.39 0.57
C ALA A 29 6.19 7.91 -0.83
N ASP A 30 6.25 7.04 -1.84
CA ASP A 30 5.82 7.35 -3.20
C ASP A 30 4.34 7.72 -3.27
N LEU A 31 3.47 6.92 -2.65
CA LEU A 31 2.02 7.16 -2.66
C LEU A 31 1.65 8.47 -1.96
N VAL A 32 2.27 8.79 -0.81
CA VAL A 32 1.92 10.01 -0.07
C VAL A 32 2.53 11.28 -0.66
N THR A 33 3.66 11.18 -1.37
CA THR A 33 4.34 12.37 -1.94
C THR A 33 4.03 12.61 -3.41
N ARG A 34 3.73 11.55 -4.17
CA ARG A 34 3.55 11.60 -5.63
C ARG A 34 2.19 11.08 -6.10
N GLY A 35 1.42 10.43 -5.22
CA GLY A 35 0.13 9.82 -5.57
C GLY A 35 0.22 8.52 -6.37
N ALA A 36 1.42 8.02 -6.66
CA ALA A 36 1.64 6.81 -7.44
C ALA A 36 2.94 6.12 -7.05
N SER A 37 2.98 4.79 -7.20
CA SER A 37 4.19 3.97 -7.05
C SER A 37 4.56 3.33 -8.38
N ARG A 38 5.85 2.99 -8.58
CA ARG A 38 6.30 2.27 -9.78
C ARG A 38 5.84 0.80 -9.84
N PHE A 39 5.42 0.24 -8.70
CA PHE A 39 4.99 -1.15 -8.59
C PHE A 39 3.49 -1.26 -8.88
N ASP A 40 3.08 -2.35 -9.52
CA ASP A 40 1.65 -2.68 -9.62
C ASP A 40 1.13 -3.17 -8.26
N LEU A 41 0.24 -2.38 -7.67
CA LEU A 41 -0.37 -2.67 -6.36
C LEU A 41 -1.78 -3.26 -6.49
N THR A 42 -2.29 -3.46 -7.71
CA THR A 42 -3.65 -4.00 -7.95
C THR A 42 -3.95 -5.27 -7.16
N PRO A 43 -3.02 -6.26 -7.05
CA PRO A 43 -3.28 -7.47 -6.25
C PRO A 43 -3.51 -7.22 -4.75
N PHE A 44 -3.07 -6.08 -4.23
CA PHE A 44 -3.18 -5.69 -2.82
C PHE A 44 -4.29 -4.65 -2.55
N SER A 45 -5.04 -4.27 -3.59
CA SER A 45 -6.18 -3.36 -3.46
C SER A 45 -7.27 -3.93 -2.54
N LEU A 46 -7.92 -3.06 -1.77
CA LEU A 46 -9.11 -3.41 -0.99
C LEU A 46 -10.29 -3.82 -1.88
N GLU A 47 -10.32 -3.39 -3.14
CA GLU A 47 -11.40 -3.69 -4.09
C GLU A 47 -11.48 -5.18 -4.47
N ARG A 48 -10.42 -5.96 -4.24
CA ARG A 48 -10.41 -7.41 -4.51
C ARG A 48 -11.39 -8.22 -3.66
N PHE A 49 -11.97 -7.62 -2.63
CA PHE A 49 -12.92 -8.24 -1.70
C PHE A 49 -14.37 -7.72 -1.88
N ARG A 50 -14.63 -6.97 -2.94
CA ARG A 50 -15.97 -6.51 -3.31
C ARG A 50 -16.64 -7.48 -4.28
#